data_AF-A0A1J5DIJ8-F1
#
_entry.id   AF-A0A1J5DIJ8-F1
#
_cell.length_a   1.000
_cell.length_b   1.000
_cell.length_c   1.000
_cell.angle_alpha   90.00
_cell.angle_beta   90.00
_cell.angle_gamma   90.00
#
_symmetry.space_group_name_H-M   'P 1'
#
loop_
_entity.id
_entity.type
_entity.pdbx_description
1 polymer ?
#
loop_
_entity_poly.entity_id
_entity_poly.type
_entity_poly.pdbx_seq_one_letter_code
_entity_poly.pdbx_strand_id
1 'polypeptide(L)'
;MTFPPLFFLLISVFIPQHPLKAETKVLTGKHIVIYDIVNPIGVEYLPNYSNKFYKQEVLTSDEFSKRLIVEIDLSPLNSSAMFPIPLKEIPNNMQKFLTAEQNIQTNDPMISEKARELVKEAKYVHEAFAAIADWLIDTVIYDAGPGVRQDARSVMTTKRGSCVGITCLSIAMLRSVGIPARYAHGYLPPGYDWGISKKYWGIRINGGGFHAWIEVYYPDIGWTFSDLEHSKDFVDPFHILRYIDGVEHTPRYYKGGEMDVENATTYTIFREENTTLPVDQLPSPGKAILGRQRAAQQLGTIYGSVIDNNEKIIPKGKVTLWKGSKGRVFPFEQGRYSIIGLKGGNYRVAFEADGYSGLDKDITIRDKEMVNINVKLNDKR
;
A
#
# COMPACT_ATOMS: atom_id res chain seq x y z
N MET A 1 56.85 14.82 -46.17
CA MET A 1 56.45 14.04 -44.98
C MET A 1 55.37 14.82 -44.25
N THR A 2 54.11 14.46 -44.45
CA THR A 2 52.96 15.00 -43.72
C THR A 2 51.88 13.91 -43.74
N PHE A 3 51.61 13.32 -42.58
CA PHE A 3 50.56 12.33 -42.37
C PHE A 3 49.18 13.01 -42.41
N PRO A 4 48.10 12.34 -42.86
CA PRO A 4 46.74 12.84 -42.66
C PRO A 4 46.30 12.61 -41.20
N PRO A 5 45.41 13.44 -40.65
CA PRO A 5 44.95 13.28 -39.27
C PRO A 5 44.02 12.06 -39.14
N LEU A 6 44.27 11.25 -38.10
CA LEU A 6 43.40 10.17 -37.65
C LEU A 6 42.05 10.75 -37.18
N PHE A 7 40.97 10.38 -37.84
CA PHE A 7 39.63 10.51 -37.28
C PHE A 7 39.40 9.36 -36.29
N PHE A 8 39.39 9.66 -34.99
CA PHE A 8 38.90 8.73 -33.98
C PHE A 8 37.38 8.70 -34.05
N LEU A 9 36.82 7.60 -34.58
CA LEU A 9 35.40 7.30 -34.47
C LEU A 9 35.12 6.85 -33.03
N LEU A 10 34.65 7.78 -32.19
CA LEU A 10 34.06 7.44 -30.88
C LEU A 10 32.75 6.71 -31.14
N ILE A 11 32.78 5.37 -31.15
CA ILE A 11 31.58 4.55 -31.09
C ILE A 11 31.04 4.71 -29.67
N SER A 12 30.10 5.63 -29.49
CA SER A 12 29.23 5.66 -28.33
C SER A 12 28.37 4.40 -28.35
N VAL A 13 28.79 3.38 -27.60
CA VAL A 13 27.91 2.26 -27.26
C VAL A 13 26.79 2.83 -26.41
N PHE A 14 25.66 3.11 -27.06
CA PHE A 14 24.38 3.28 -26.38
C PHE A 14 24.07 1.96 -25.69
N ILE A 15 24.45 1.84 -24.41
CA ILE A 15 23.80 0.90 -23.53
C ILE A 15 22.38 1.45 -23.40
N PRO A 16 21.32 0.76 -23.86
CA PRO A 16 19.99 1.18 -23.49
C PRO A 16 19.94 1.08 -21.97
N GLN A 17 19.96 2.23 -21.31
CA GLN A 17 19.43 2.32 -19.96
C GLN A 17 17.97 1.91 -20.12
N HIS A 18 17.68 0.64 -19.84
CA HIS A 18 16.31 0.25 -19.57
C HIS A 18 15.82 1.24 -18.52
N PRO A 19 14.75 2.02 -18.77
CA PRO A 19 14.18 2.81 -17.71
C PRO A 19 13.90 1.82 -16.58
N LEU A 20 14.39 2.12 -15.37
CA LEU A 20 14.02 1.39 -14.16
C LEU A 20 12.49 1.41 -14.13
N LYS A 21 11.85 0.34 -14.59
CA LYS A 21 10.40 0.20 -14.50
C LYS A 21 10.13 0.19 -13.00
N ALA A 22 9.36 1.14 -12.48
CA ALA A 22 9.05 1.13 -11.07
C ALA A 22 8.36 -0.20 -10.72
N GLU A 23 8.59 -0.66 -9.50
CA GLU A 23 8.13 -1.96 -9.01
C GLU A 23 7.24 -1.75 -7.80
N THR A 24 6.26 -2.63 -7.62
CA THR A 24 5.46 -2.68 -6.39
C THR A 24 6.19 -3.50 -5.34
N LYS A 25 6.38 -2.93 -4.15
CA LYS A 25 6.96 -3.64 -3.01
C LYS A 25 5.87 -4.45 -2.31
N VAL A 26 6.02 -5.76 -2.28
CA VAL A 26 5.05 -6.65 -1.64
C VAL A 26 5.41 -6.87 -0.17
N LEU A 27 4.48 -6.59 0.73
CA LEU A 27 4.69 -6.68 2.18
C LEU A 27 3.95 -7.86 2.81
N THR A 28 4.47 -8.34 3.94
CA THR A 28 3.74 -9.19 4.88
C THR A 28 4.05 -8.87 6.33
N GLY A 29 3.30 -9.45 7.28
CA GLY A 29 3.43 -9.22 8.72
C GLY A 29 2.24 -8.42 9.28
N LYS A 30 2.39 -7.87 10.49
CA LYS A 30 1.41 -7.00 11.13
C LYS A 30 2.00 -5.63 11.43
N HIS A 31 1.18 -4.59 11.37
CA HIS A 31 1.53 -3.24 11.82
C HIS A 31 0.43 -2.69 12.71
N ILE A 32 0.77 -2.40 13.96
CA ILE A 32 -0.17 -1.90 14.96
C ILE A 32 0.33 -0.55 15.45
N VAL A 33 -0.55 0.43 15.46
CA VAL A 33 -0.29 1.74 16.07
C VAL A 33 -1.41 2.08 17.04
N ILE A 34 -1.02 2.53 18.23
CA ILE A 34 -1.92 3.12 19.22
C ILE A 34 -1.65 4.62 19.22
N TYR A 35 -2.66 5.41 18.89
CA TYR A 35 -2.63 6.86 18.88
C TYR A 35 -3.29 7.43 20.13
N ASP A 36 -2.72 8.51 20.66
CA ASP A 36 -3.45 9.52 21.43
C ASP A 36 -3.74 10.69 20.51
N ILE A 37 -5.03 10.96 20.30
CA ILE A 37 -5.54 12.08 19.51
C ILE A 37 -6.12 13.08 20.50
N VAL A 38 -5.61 14.30 20.49
CA VAL A 38 -6.02 15.36 21.43
C VAL A 38 -6.37 16.61 20.66
N ASN A 39 -7.52 17.21 20.97
CA ASN A 39 -7.94 18.49 20.41
C ASN A 39 -8.63 19.35 21.49
N PRO A 40 -8.19 20.62 21.72
CA PRO A 40 -8.78 21.52 22.71
C PRO A 40 -10.25 21.90 22.49
N ILE A 41 -10.78 21.75 21.28
CA ILE A 41 -12.19 21.99 20.93
C ILE A 41 -12.98 20.70 20.70
N GLY A 42 -12.39 19.56 21.09
CA GLY A 42 -12.97 18.24 21.04
C GLY A 42 -12.47 17.39 19.87
N VAL A 43 -12.47 16.07 20.04
CA VAL A 43 -12.12 15.12 18.96
C VAL A 43 -13.40 14.56 18.35
N GLU A 44 -13.51 14.61 17.03
CA GLU A 44 -14.71 14.14 16.33
C GLU A 44 -14.97 12.64 16.57
N TYR A 45 -16.20 12.18 16.28
CA TYR A 45 -16.53 10.77 16.36
C TYR A 45 -15.65 9.92 15.42
N LEU A 46 -15.05 8.87 15.98
CA LEU A 46 -14.32 7.85 15.23
C LEU A 46 -15.02 6.51 15.40
N PRO A 47 -15.35 5.81 14.31
CA PRO A 47 -16.03 4.54 14.38
C PRO A 47 -15.08 3.42 14.81
N ASN A 48 -15.64 2.45 15.53
CA ASN A 48 -15.04 1.13 15.61
C ASN A 48 -15.38 0.39 14.33
N TYR A 49 -14.36 -0.09 13.61
CA TYR A 49 -14.55 -0.75 12.34
C TYR A 49 -13.50 -1.84 12.14
N SER A 50 -13.93 -2.96 11.56
CA SER A 50 -13.00 -3.99 11.12
C SER A 50 -13.45 -4.59 9.81
N ASN A 51 -12.50 -4.83 8.93
CA ASN A 51 -12.65 -5.72 7.80
C ASN A 51 -11.63 -6.87 7.91
N LYS A 52 -11.33 -7.58 6.82
CA LYS A 52 -10.41 -8.73 6.88
C LYS A 52 -9.04 -8.37 7.44
N PHE A 53 -8.53 -7.19 7.13
CA PHE A 53 -7.13 -6.85 7.32
C PHE A 53 -6.88 -5.53 8.03
N TYR A 54 -7.94 -4.80 8.32
CA TYR A 54 -7.91 -3.54 9.02
C TYR A 54 -8.81 -3.66 10.23
N LYS A 55 -8.33 -3.19 11.37
CA LYS A 55 -9.14 -2.97 12.57
C LYS A 55 -8.81 -1.60 13.13
N GLN A 56 -9.85 -0.82 13.42
CA GLN A 56 -9.80 0.40 14.19
C GLN A 56 -10.73 0.27 15.40
N GLU A 57 -10.24 0.63 16.58
CA GLU A 57 -11.02 0.61 17.81
C GLU A 57 -10.64 1.78 18.73
N VAL A 58 -11.64 2.54 19.16
CA VAL A 58 -11.49 3.58 20.19
C VAL A 58 -11.43 2.87 21.54
N LEU A 59 -10.25 2.85 22.15
CA LEU A 59 -9.97 2.20 23.43
C LEU A 59 -10.48 3.03 24.62
N THR A 60 -10.23 4.34 24.58
CA THR A 60 -10.72 5.30 25.57
C THR A 60 -11.13 6.59 24.87
N SER A 61 -12.11 7.29 25.42
CA SER A 61 -12.55 8.57 24.91
C SER A 61 -13.00 9.47 26.04
N ASP A 62 -12.62 10.73 25.95
CA ASP A 62 -13.32 11.86 26.57
C ASP A 62 -13.70 12.87 25.46
N GLU A 63 -14.11 14.08 25.84
CA GLU A 63 -14.48 15.13 24.89
C GLU A 63 -13.29 15.61 24.06
N PHE A 64 -12.13 15.79 24.69
CA PHE A 64 -10.93 16.41 24.12
C PHE A 64 -9.88 15.41 23.67
N SER A 65 -10.02 14.14 24.04
CA SER A 65 -9.04 13.09 23.73
C SER A 65 -9.69 11.77 23.34
N LYS A 66 -9.03 11.06 22.42
CA LYS A 66 -9.32 9.66 22.08
C LYS A 66 -8.03 8.87 22.02
N ARG A 67 -8.03 7.69 22.64
CA ARG A 67 -7.03 6.67 22.39
C ARG A 67 -7.56 5.67 21.38
N LEU A 68 -6.88 5.54 20.26
CA LEU A 68 -7.29 4.72 19.12
C LEU A 68 -6.23 3.66 18.86
N ILE A 69 -6.64 2.41 18.68
CA ILE A 69 -5.78 1.39 18.08
C ILE A 69 -6.15 1.20 16.60
N VAL A 70 -5.14 1.15 15.74
CA VAL A 70 -5.25 0.73 14.34
C VAL A 70 -4.32 -0.46 14.13
N GLU A 71 -4.89 -1.62 13.79
CA GLU A 71 -4.17 -2.86 13.48
C GLU A 71 -4.36 -3.21 12.01
N ILE A 72 -3.23 -3.44 11.33
CA ILE A 72 -3.18 -3.91 9.95
C ILE A 72 -2.54 -5.29 9.90
N ASP A 73 -3.25 -6.23 9.29
CA ASP A 73 -2.71 -7.55 8.92
C ASP A 73 -2.30 -7.51 7.44
N LEU A 74 -1.01 -7.61 7.14
CA LEU A 74 -0.46 -7.64 5.78
C LEU A 74 -0.22 -9.06 5.27
N SER A 75 -0.82 -10.08 5.88
CA SER A 75 -0.79 -11.44 5.34
C SER A 75 -1.28 -11.48 3.87
N PRO A 76 -0.78 -12.43 3.07
CA PRO A 76 -1.13 -12.53 1.66
C PRO A 76 -2.65 -12.52 1.41
N LEU A 77 -3.07 -11.88 0.32
CA LEU A 77 -4.47 -11.89 -0.12
C LEU A 77 -4.76 -13.24 -0.77
N ASN A 78 -5.10 -14.24 0.04
CA ASN A 78 -5.43 -15.60 -0.43
C ASN A 78 -6.86 -15.68 -0.96
N SER A 79 -7.19 -14.91 -2.01
CA SER A 79 -8.52 -14.95 -2.65
C SER A 79 -8.49 -15.79 -3.92
N SER A 80 -9.47 -16.67 -4.02
CA SER A 80 -9.82 -17.48 -5.19
C SER A 80 -11.18 -17.10 -5.79
N ALA A 81 -11.76 -15.97 -5.37
CA ALA A 81 -13.05 -15.52 -5.85
C ALA A 81 -13.04 -15.34 -7.37
N MET A 82 -13.92 -16.08 -8.05
CA MET A 82 -14.06 -16.07 -9.49
C MET A 82 -14.58 -14.71 -9.99
N PHE A 83 -14.14 -14.32 -11.18
CA PHE A 83 -14.62 -13.15 -11.91
C PHE A 83 -15.15 -13.59 -13.29
N PRO A 84 -16.32 -13.08 -13.74
CA PRO A 84 -17.21 -12.16 -13.06
C PRO A 84 -17.90 -12.77 -11.84
N ILE A 85 -18.20 -11.95 -10.82
CA ILE A 85 -18.91 -12.41 -9.61
C ILE A 85 -20.38 -12.67 -9.98
N PRO A 86 -20.91 -13.89 -9.82
CA PRO A 86 -22.32 -14.14 -10.02
C PRO A 86 -23.16 -13.31 -9.04
N LEU A 87 -24.21 -12.61 -9.51
CA LEU A 87 -25.05 -11.75 -8.65
C LEU A 87 -25.63 -12.48 -7.43
N LYS A 88 -25.90 -13.79 -7.54
CA LYS A 88 -26.36 -14.64 -6.44
C LYS A 88 -25.35 -14.79 -5.29
N GLU A 89 -24.06 -14.56 -5.55
CA GLU A 89 -22.98 -14.59 -4.56
C GLU A 89 -22.80 -13.22 -3.88
N ILE A 90 -23.53 -12.20 -4.33
CA ILE A 90 -23.54 -10.87 -3.73
C ILE A 90 -24.81 -10.74 -2.87
N PRO A 91 -24.70 -10.80 -1.54
CA PRO A 91 -25.80 -10.49 -0.61
C PRO A 91 -26.63 -9.26 -1.01
N ASN A 92 -27.95 -9.36 -0.88
CA ASN A 92 -28.90 -8.32 -1.31
C ASN A 92 -28.59 -6.93 -0.71
N ASN A 93 -28.19 -6.88 0.56
CA ASN A 93 -27.81 -5.64 1.25
C ASN A 93 -26.53 -5.00 0.68
N MET A 94 -25.75 -5.70 -0.14
CA MET A 94 -24.55 -5.22 -0.81
C MET A 94 -24.76 -4.82 -2.26
N GLN A 95 -25.91 -5.12 -2.88
CA GLN A 95 -26.16 -4.74 -4.27
C GLN A 95 -26.16 -3.22 -4.48
N LYS A 96 -26.46 -2.43 -3.43
CA LYS A 96 -26.31 -0.97 -3.44
C LYS A 96 -24.87 -0.52 -3.73
N PHE A 97 -23.87 -1.35 -3.42
CA PHE A 97 -22.46 -1.07 -3.73
C PHE A 97 -22.09 -1.44 -5.17
N LEU A 98 -23.07 -1.71 -6.04
CA LEU A 98 -22.90 -1.84 -7.49
C LEU A 98 -23.55 -0.68 -8.24
N THR A 99 -24.33 0.17 -7.58
CA THR A 99 -25.10 1.24 -8.25
C THR A 99 -24.29 2.51 -8.45
N ALA A 100 -24.75 3.38 -9.35
CA ALA A 100 -24.17 4.71 -9.55
C ALA A 100 -24.56 5.68 -8.42
N GLU A 101 -23.70 6.64 -8.15
CA GLU A 101 -23.94 7.77 -7.24
C GLU A 101 -23.53 9.08 -7.93
N GLN A 102 -23.84 10.24 -7.32
CA GLN A 102 -23.61 11.55 -7.93
C GLN A 102 -22.18 11.74 -8.47
N ASN A 103 -21.16 11.33 -7.71
CA ASN A 103 -19.75 11.45 -8.08
C ASN A 103 -19.14 10.14 -8.59
N ILE A 104 -19.91 9.05 -8.57
CA ILE A 104 -19.48 7.68 -8.93
C ILE A 104 -20.39 7.22 -10.07
N GLN A 105 -20.14 7.73 -11.28
CA GLN A 105 -21.01 7.50 -12.42
C GLN A 105 -20.77 6.12 -13.07
N THR A 106 -21.07 5.04 -12.33
CA THR A 106 -20.89 3.63 -12.74
C THR A 106 -21.41 3.32 -14.15
N ASN A 107 -22.52 3.95 -14.54
CA ASN A 107 -23.20 3.69 -15.82
C ASN A 107 -22.65 4.54 -16.99
N ASP A 108 -21.61 5.35 -16.78
CA ASP A 108 -21.00 6.11 -17.87
C ASP A 108 -20.34 5.17 -18.90
N PRO A 109 -20.63 5.33 -20.21
CA PRO A 109 -20.09 4.44 -21.24
C PRO A 109 -18.56 4.42 -21.29
N MET A 110 -17.88 5.58 -21.13
CA MET A 110 -16.42 5.61 -21.18
C MET A 110 -15.80 4.84 -20.02
N ILE A 111 -16.37 4.98 -18.83
CA ILE A 111 -15.91 4.27 -17.63
C ILE A 111 -16.13 2.77 -17.79
N SER A 112 -17.35 2.35 -18.14
CA SER A 112 -17.72 0.93 -18.22
C SER A 112 -17.05 0.18 -19.38
N GLU A 113 -16.84 0.83 -20.52
CA GLU A 113 -16.09 0.25 -21.64
C GLU A 113 -14.62 0.06 -21.29
N LYS A 114 -13.99 1.07 -20.67
CA LYS A 114 -12.59 0.96 -20.26
C LYS A 114 -12.40 -0.10 -19.18
N ALA A 115 -13.30 -0.18 -18.20
CA ALA A 115 -13.24 -1.20 -17.17
C ALA A 115 -13.35 -2.61 -17.78
N ARG A 116 -14.31 -2.84 -18.69
CA ARG A 116 -14.47 -4.12 -19.42
C ARG A 116 -13.24 -4.49 -20.25
N GLU A 117 -12.63 -3.52 -20.92
CA GLU A 117 -11.39 -3.72 -21.69
C GLU A 117 -10.25 -4.23 -20.80
N LEU A 118 -10.06 -3.60 -19.63
CA LEU A 118 -8.96 -3.91 -18.71
C LEU A 118 -9.10 -5.28 -18.07
N VAL A 119 -10.32 -5.69 -17.73
CA VAL A 119 -10.58 -6.95 -16.98
C VAL A 119 -10.82 -8.16 -17.88
N LYS A 120 -10.69 -8.03 -19.20
CA LYS A 120 -11.07 -9.08 -20.16
C LYS A 120 -10.39 -10.44 -19.94
N GLU A 121 -9.15 -10.45 -19.44
CA GLU A 121 -8.36 -11.66 -19.18
C GLU A 121 -8.44 -12.12 -17.72
N ALA A 122 -9.13 -11.35 -16.85
CA ALA A 122 -9.22 -11.67 -15.44
C ALA A 122 -10.13 -12.89 -15.23
N LYS A 123 -9.62 -13.87 -14.47
CA LYS A 123 -10.36 -15.04 -14.02
C LYS A 123 -10.81 -14.89 -12.57
N TYR A 124 -10.09 -14.09 -11.80
CA TYR A 124 -10.37 -13.84 -10.39
C TYR A 124 -10.60 -12.36 -10.11
N VAL A 125 -11.37 -12.05 -9.06
CA VAL A 125 -11.71 -10.68 -8.66
C VAL A 125 -10.45 -9.86 -8.39
N HIS A 126 -9.43 -10.47 -7.78
CA HIS A 126 -8.18 -9.77 -7.47
C HIS A 126 -7.39 -9.40 -8.73
N GLU A 127 -7.51 -10.19 -9.81
CA GLU A 127 -6.91 -9.88 -11.12
C GLU A 127 -7.65 -8.73 -11.81
N ALA A 128 -8.99 -8.73 -11.75
CA ALA A 128 -9.81 -7.66 -12.28
C ALA A 128 -9.53 -6.33 -11.54
N PHE A 129 -9.48 -6.37 -10.21
CA PHE A 129 -9.08 -5.21 -9.40
C PHE A 129 -7.66 -4.75 -9.73
N ALA A 130 -6.71 -5.69 -9.87
CA ALA A 130 -5.34 -5.39 -10.27
C ALA A 130 -5.27 -4.59 -11.57
N ALA A 131 -5.93 -5.07 -12.62
CA ALA A 131 -5.88 -4.45 -13.93
C ALA A 131 -6.42 -3.01 -13.93
N ILE A 132 -7.52 -2.78 -13.21
CA ILE A 132 -8.11 -1.44 -13.05
C ILE A 132 -7.17 -0.53 -12.25
N ALA A 133 -6.67 -1.02 -11.11
CA ALA A 133 -5.78 -0.28 -10.24
C ALA A 133 -4.47 0.10 -10.95
N ASP A 134 -3.82 -0.86 -11.62
CA ASP A 134 -2.59 -0.66 -12.40
C ASP A 134 -2.79 0.45 -13.44
N TRP A 135 -3.88 0.38 -14.22
CA TRP A 135 -4.17 1.39 -15.22
C TRP A 135 -4.41 2.78 -14.61
N LEU A 136 -5.15 2.88 -13.51
CA LEU A 136 -5.37 4.16 -12.83
C LEU A 136 -4.07 4.77 -12.33
N ILE A 137 -3.25 3.94 -11.69
CA ILE A 137 -1.95 4.33 -11.15
C ILE A 137 -1.05 4.85 -12.27
N ASP A 138 -0.99 4.18 -13.42
CA ASP A 138 -0.11 4.58 -14.52
C ASP A 138 -0.64 5.77 -15.33
N THR A 139 -1.96 5.98 -15.37
CA THR A 139 -2.57 6.97 -16.29
C THR A 139 -3.10 8.24 -15.62
N VAL A 140 -3.51 8.18 -14.36
CA VAL A 140 -4.07 9.35 -13.65
C VAL A 140 -2.94 10.09 -12.95
N ILE A 141 -2.87 11.39 -13.21
CA ILE A 141 -1.96 12.31 -12.55
C ILE A 141 -2.66 12.85 -11.31
N TYR A 142 -1.97 12.80 -10.17
CA TYR A 142 -2.46 13.42 -8.97
C TYR A 142 -2.56 14.93 -9.16
N ASP A 143 -3.77 15.47 -9.06
CA ASP A 143 -4.03 16.90 -9.17
C ASP A 143 -5.24 17.29 -8.34
N ALA A 144 -4.96 18.06 -7.29
CA ALA A 144 -5.96 18.58 -6.39
C ALA A 144 -6.14 20.11 -6.56
N GLY A 145 -5.58 20.69 -7.63
CA GLY A 145 -5.63 22.12 -7.90
C GLY A 145 -7.06 22.68 -8.03
N PRO A 146 -7.23 23.99 -7.76
CA PRO A 146 -8.53 24.64 -7.88
C PRO A 146 -9.09 24.50 -9.30
N GLY A 147 -10.36 24.11 -9.42
CA GLY A 147 -11.04 23.91 -10.70
C GLY A 147 -10.92 22.49 -11.28
N VAL A 148 -10.12 21.60 -10.69
CA VAL A 148 -10.07 20.18 -11.07
C VAL A 148 -11.28 19.46 -10.49
N ARG A 149 -12.18 19.03 -11.36
CA ARG A 149 -13.38 18.27 -10.97
C ARG A 149 -13.01 16.86 -10.54
N GLN A 150 -13.50 16.45 -9.37
CA GLN A 150 -13.16 15.19 -8.70
C GLN A 150 -14.24 14.11 -8.84
N ASP A 151 -15.21 14.29 -9.74
CA ASP A 151 -16.17 13.25 -10.07
C ASP A 151 -15.58 12.23 -11.08
N ALA A 152 -16.03 10.97 -11.02
CA ALA A 152 -15.44 9.86 -11.77
C ALA A 152 -15.36 10.16 -13.28
N ARG A 153 -16.42 10.70 -13.87
CA ARG A 153 -16.47 11.06 -15.29
C ARG A 153 -15.44 12.14 -15.64
N SER A 154 -15.32 13.17 -14.81
CA SER A 154 -14.35 14.23 -15.03
C SER A 154 -12.91 13.70 -14.99
N VAL A 155 -12.56 12.92 -13.96
CA VAL A 155 -11.22 12.31 -13.82
C VAL A 155 -10.93 11.34 -14.97
N MET A 156 -11.92 10.57 -15.41
CA MET A 156 -11.80 9.69 -16.57
C MET A 156 -11.43 10.47 -17.85
N THR A 157 -11.94 11.70 -17.98
CA THR A 157 -11.72 12.55 -19.16
C THR A 157 -10.38 13.26 -19.10
N THR A 158 -10.10 13.91 -17.97
CA THR A 158 -8.93 14.79 -17.80
C THR A 158 -7.67 14.01 -17.46
N LYS A 159 -7.81 12.78 -16.96
CA LYS A 159 -6.72 11.98 -16.35
C LYS A 159 -6.04 12.71 -15.20
N ARG A 160 -6.78 13.57 -14.50
CA ARG A 160 -6.30 14.39 -13.38
C ARG A 160 -7.31 14.32 -12.25
N GLY A 161 -6.84 14.04 -11.04
CA GLY A 161 -7.69 13.99 -9.85
C GLY A 161 -6.87 13.83 -8.58
N SER A 162 -7.46 14.19 -7.44
CA SER A 162 -6.94 13.96 -6.10
C SER A 162 -7.40 12.60 -5.56
N CYS A 163 -7.11 12.31 -4.29
CA CYS A 163 -7.60 11.12 -3.60
C CYS A 163 -9.10 10.89 -3.77
N VAL A 164 -9.89 11.98 -3.71
CA VAL A 164 -11.35 11.95 -3.94
C VAL A 164 -11.66 11.47 -5.36
N GLY A 165 -11.04 12.07 -6.36
CA GLY A 165 -11.31 11.77 -7.77
C GLY A 165 -10.86 10.38 -8.19
N ILE A 166 -9.67 9.96 -7.75
CA ILE A 166 -9.12 8.63 -8.00
C ILE A 166 -10.00 7.57 -7.33
N THR A 167 -10.45 7.81 -6.10
CA THR A 167 -11.38 6.94 -5.37
C THR A 167 -12.73 6.84 -6.07
N CYS A 168 -13.32 7.97 -6.49
CA CYS A 168 -14.59 7.96 -7.23
C CYS A 168 -14.49 7.18 -8.56
N LEU A 169 -13.44 7.42 -9.34
CA LEU A 169 -13.24 6.73 -10.62
C LEU A 169 -12.99 5.23 -10.44
N SER A 170 -12.15 4.84 -9.48
CA SER A 170 -11.90 3.43 -9.20
C SER A 170 -13.16 2.68 -8.79
N ILE A 171 -13.98 3.25 -7.91
CA ILE A 171 -15.27 2.66 -7.54
C ILE A 171 -16.18 2.55 -8.75
N ALA A 172 -16.31 3.61 -9.56
CA ALA A 172 -17.17 3.58 -10.75
C ALA A 172 -16.74 2.48 -11.73
N MET A 173 -15.44 2.33 -11.97
CA MET A 173 -14.89 1.27 -12.82
C MET A 173 -15.17 -0.13 -12.25
N LEU A 174 -14.91 -0.37 -10.96
CA LEU A 174 -15.15 -1.65 -10.31
C LEU A 174 -16.63 -2.05 -10.32
N ARG A 175 -17.50 -1.11 -9.94
CA ARG A 175 -18.95 -1.33 -9.94
C ARG A 175 -19.49 -1.64 -11.33
N SER A 176 -18.93 -1.01 -12.38
CA SER A 176 -19.38 -1.19 -13.76
C SER A 176 -19.10 -2.60 -14.32
N VAL A 177 -18.17 -3.34 -13.70
CA VAL A 177 -17.84 -4.73 -14.04
C VAL A 177 -18.34 -5.72 -13.00
N GLY A 178 -19.23 -5.30 -12.10
CA GLY A 178 -19.90 -6.18 -11.13
C GLY A 178 -19.11 -6.46 -9.85
N ILE A 179 -18.07 -5.67 -9.54
CA ILE A 179 -17.31 -5.79 -8.29
C ILE A 179 -17.84 -4.76 -7.29
N PRO A 180 -18.44 -5.18 -6.15
CA PRO A 180 -18.87 -4.23 -5.13
C PRO A 180 -17.69 -3.46 -4.54
N ALA A 181 -17.82 -2.14 -4.53
CA ALA A 181 -16.80 -1.24 -3.99
C ALA A 181 -17.47 -0.04 -3.30
N ARG A 182 -16.84 0.52 -2.27
CA ARG A 182 -17.38 1.67 -1.53
C ARG A 182 -16.31 2.65 -1.09
N TYR A 183 -16.75 3.88 -0.86
CA TYR A 183 -15.91 5.03 -0.55
C TYR A 183 -15.59 5.05 0.93
N ALA A 184 -14.31 5.06 1.27
CA ALA A 184 -13.82 5.26 2.63
C ALA A 184 -13.14 6.61 2.74
N HIS A 185 -13.30 7.25 3.89
CA HIS A 185 -12.71 8.56 4.15
C HIS A 185 -12.21 8.63 5.58
N GLY A 186 -11.10 9.33 5.74
CA GLY A 186 -10.42 9.39 7.00
C GLY A 186 -9.40 10.50 7.08
N TYR A 187 -8.45 10.30 7.97
CA TYR A 187 -7.38 11.23 8.25
C TYR A 187 -6.04 10.49 8.26
N LEU A 188 -5.02 11.11 7.65
CA LEU A 188 -3.62 10.70 7.73
C LEU A 188 -2.88 11.67 8.66
N PRO A 189 -2.25 11.20 9.75
CA PRO A 189 -1.56 12.07 10.72
C PRO A 189 -0.30 12.73 10.12
N PRO A 190 0.25 13.78 10.79
CA PRO A 190 1.49 14.43 10.38
C PRO A 190 2.69 13.49 10.29
N GLY A 191 3.64 13.81 9.40
CA GLY A 191 4.86 13.02 9.20
C GLY A 191 4.74 11.92 8.13
N TYR A 192 3.63 11.90 7.39
CA TYR A 192 3.40 11.02 6.25
C TYR A 192 3.36 11.80 4.94
N ASP A 193 3.90 11.23 3.87
CA ASP A 193 4.00 11.85 2.53
C ASP A 193 2.65 11.92 1.77
N TRP A 194 1.54 11.56 2.43
CA TRP A 194 0.21 11.36 1.84
C TRP A 194 -0.88 12.04 2.70
N GLY A 195 -1.88 12.68 2.07
CA GLY A 195 -3.00 13.41 2.74
C GLY A 195 -3.21 14.86 2.26
N ILE A 196 -4.41 15.43 2.47
CA ILE A 196 -4.78 16.82 2.10
C ILE A 196 -5.49 17.57 3.26
N SER A 197 -4.98 18.73 3.65
CA SER A 197 -5.61 19.61 4.67
C SER A 197 -6.88 20.34 4.16
N LYS A 198 -7.86 20.65 5.04
CA LYS A 198 -9.08 21.41 4.66
C LYS A 198 -8.78 22.86 4.27
N LYS A 199 -7.80 23.51 4.90
CA LYS A 199 -7.61 24.97 4.74
C LYS A 199 -7.22 25.35 3.32
N TYR A 200 -6.62 24.41 2.60
CA TYR A 200 -6.21 24.56 1.22
C TYR A 200 -6.62 23.34 0.40
N TRP A 201 -7.93 23.11 0.25
CA TRP A 201 -8.51 22.14 -0.71
C TRP A 201 -7.63 22.02 -1.96
N GLY A 202 -6.69 21.06 -1.96
CA GLY A 202 -5.77 20.90 -3.08
C GLY A 202 -4.26 20.83 -2.85
N ILE A 203 -3.72 21.09 -1.65
CA ILE A 203 -2.26 21.10 -1.45
C ILE A 203 -1.84 19.93 -0.56
N ARG A 204 -0.89 19.12 -1.02
CA ARG A 204 -0.16 18.15 -0.16
C ARG A 204 0.66 18.95 0.83
N ILE A 205 0.35 18.81 2.11
CA ILE A 205 1.13 19.42 3.18
C ILE A 205 1.86 18.28 3.88
N ASN A 206 3.18 18.41 4.03
CA ASN A 206 3.97 17.53 4.90
C ASN A 206 3.56 17.83 6.35
N GLY A 207 2.43 17.28 6.77
CA GLY A 207 1.74 17.69 7.99
C GLY A 207 0.46 16.90 8.28
N GLY A 208 0.02 15.99 7.41
CA GLY A 208 -1.20 15.21 7.59
C GLY A 208 -2.41 15.87 6.92
N GLY A 209 -3.53 15.16 6.85
CA GLY A 209 -4.74 15.68 6.22
C GLY A 209 -5.82 14.63 6.00
N PHE A 210 -6.98 15.08 5.53
CA PHE A 210 -8.04 14.19 5.10
C PHE A 210 -7.62 13.42 3.87
N HIS A 211 -8.10 12.18 3.79
CA HIS A 211 -7.80 11.27 2.70
C HIS A 211 -8.99 10.41 2.36
N ALA A 212 -9.05 9.99 1.10
CA ALA A 212 -10.10 9.15 0.56
C ALA A 212 -9.48 7.93 -0.11
N TRP A 213 -10.05 6.76 0.14
CA TRP A 213 -9.59 5.50 -0.42
C TRP A 213 -10.77 4.55 -0.65
N ILE A 214 -10.50 3.39 -1.23
CA ILE A 214 -11.54 2.43 -1.62
C ILE A 214 -11.59 1.24 -0.68
N GLU A 215 -12.78 0.67 -0.54
CA GLU A 215 -12.96 -0.66 -0.01
C GLU A 215 -13.59 -1.57 -1.06
N VAL A 216 -12.97 -2.72 -1.32
CA VAL A 216 -13.33 -3.67 -2.38
C VAL A 216 -13.81 -4.97 -1.74
N TYR A 217 -14.88 -5.55 -2.28
CA TYR A 217 -15.45 -6.81 -1.79
C TYR A 217 -14.94 -8.01 -2.58
N TYR A 218 -14.44 -9.00 -1.85
CA TYR A 218 -14.10 -10.33 -2.35
C TYR A 218 -15.06 -11.36 -1.74
N PRO A 219 -15.84 -12.12 -2.53
CA PRO A 219 -16.82 -13.09 -2.01
C PRO A 219 -16.30 -14.07 -0.96
N ASP A 220 -15.04 -14.49 -1.05
CA ASP A 220 -14.42 -15.50 -0.18
C ASP A 220 -13.61 -14.91 1.00
N ILE A 221 -13.40 -13.59 1.02
CA ILE A 221 -12.61 -12.91 2.05
C ILE A 221 -13.41 -11.82 2.79
N GLY A 222 -14.36 -11.19 2.12
CA GLY A 222 -15.07 -9.99 2.56
C GLY A 222 -14.43 -8.70 2.04
N TRP A 223 -14.64 -7.63 2.79
CA TRP A 223 -14.16 -6.30 2.43
C TRP A 223 -12.66 -6.12 2.70
N THR A 224 -11.98 -5.40 1.82
CA THR A 224 -10.55 -5.08 1.91
C THR A 224 -10.31 -3.65 1.46
N PHE A 225 -9.58 -2.87 2.25
CA PHE A 225 -9.20 -1.52 1.85
C PHE A 225 -8.10 -1.52 0.80
N SER A 226 -8.04 -0.48 -0.02
CA SER A 226 -6.89 -0.14 -0.87
C SER A 226 -6.82 1.37 -1.03
N ASP A 227 -5.62 1.91 -1.07
CA ASP A 227 -5.36 3.29 -1.45
C ASP A 227 -4.59 3.27 -2.78
N LEU A 228 -5.25 3.64 -3.88
CA LEU A 228 -4.61 3.60 -5.19
C LEU A 228 -3.51 4.64 -5.39
N GLU A 229 -3.28 5.52 -4.41
CA GLU A 229 -2.08 6.36 -4.37
C GLU A 229 -0.91 5.72 -3.61
N HIS A 230 -1.16 4.68 -2.80
CA HIS A 230 -0.19 4.16 -1.85
C HIS A 230 -0.09 2.63 -1.78
N SER A 231 -1.20 1.92 -1.68
CA SER A 231 -1.25 0.49 -1.37
C SER A 231 -2.40 -0.28 -2.04
N LYS A 232 -2.11 -1.51 -2.51
CA LYS A 232 -3.09 -2.44 -3.06
C LYS A 232 -3.46 -3.55 -2.07
N ASP A 233 -4.76 -3.72 -1.89
CA ASP A 233 -5.40 -4.71 -1.02
C ASP A 233 -5.08 -4.52 0.47
N PHE A 234 -4.59 -3.33 0.85
CA PHE A 234 -4.49 -2.90 2.24
C PHE A 234 -4.38 -1.38 2.32
N VAL A 235 -4.40 -0.87 3.55
CA VAL A 235 -3.92 0.46 3.94
C VAL A 235 -3.00 0.31 5.14
N ASP A 236 -2.06 1.23 5.31
CA ASP A 236 -1.18 1.28 6.48
C ASP A 236 -1.94 1.71 7.76
N PRO A 237 -1.38 1.56 8.98
CA PRO A 237 -2.10 1.90 10.20
C PRO A 237 -2.29 3.41 10.41
N PHE A 238 -1.74 4.25 9.54
CA PHE A 238 -1.90 5.69 9.60
C PHE A 238 -3.21 6.15 8.95
N HIS A 239 -3.93 5.25 8.28
CA HIS A 239 -5.29 5.49 7.79
C HIS A 239 -6.31 5.41 8.93
N ILE A 240 -6.53 6.55 9.60
CA ILE A 240 -7.55 6.67 10.64
C ILE A 240 -8.91 6.87 9.96
N LEU A 241 -9.78 5.88 10.07
CA LEU A 241 -11.11 5.88 9.45
C LEU A 241 -12.05 6.85 10.16
N ARG A 242 -12.76 7.67 9.38
CA ARG A 242 -13.88 8.50 9.86
C ARG A 242 -15.22 7.93 9.43
N TYR A 243 -15.36 7.59 8.16
CA TYR A 243 -16.60 7.02 7.65
C TYR A 243 -16.42 6.18 6.39
N ILE A 244 -17.41 5.35 6.12
CA ILE A 244 -17.57 4.59 4.87
C ILE A 244 -18.96 4.86 4.33
N ASP A 245 -19.08 5.26 3.06
CA ASP A 245 -20.38 5.51 2.45
C ASP A 245 -21.21 4.22 2.39
N GLY A 246 -22.47 4.32 2.79
CA GLY A 246 -23.43 3.21 2.80
C GLY A 246 -23.27 2.18 3.93
N VAL A 247 -22.42 2.45 4.93
CA VAL A 247 -22.29 1.64 6.15
C VAL A 247 -23.00 2.34 7.31
N GLU A 248 -23.85 1.61 8.04
CA GLU A 248 -24.54 2.12 9.22
C GLU A 248 -23.53 2.41 10.35
N HIS A 249 -23.84 3.38 11.21
CA HIS A 249 -22.99 3.81 12.33
C HIS A 249 -21.61 4.39 11.95
N THR A 250 -21.41 4.75 10.68
CA THR A 250 -20.28 5.56 10.21
C THR A 250 -20.78 6.80 9.45
N PRO A 251 -21.40 7.80 10.11
CA PRO A 251 -22.02 8.92 9.42
C PRO A 251 -20.98 9.87 8.80
N ARG A 252 -21.24 10.32 7.57
CA ARG A 252 -20.42 11.30 6.84
C ARG A 252 -20.34 12.66 7.53
N TYR A 253 -21.37 13.02 8.31
CA TYR A 253 -21.46 14.27 9.04
C TYR A 253 -21.72 13.96 10.50
N TYR A 254 -20.70 14.18 11.33
CA TYR A 254 -20.84 14.20 12.79
C TYR A 254 -20.76 15.65 13.28
N LYS A 255 -21.58 16.02 14.26
CA LYS A 255 -21.50 17.34 14.91
C LYS A 255 -20.61 17.23 16.13
N GLY A 256 -19.57 18.06 16.19
CA GLY A 256 -18.67 18.19 17.34
C GLY A 256 -17.29 17.57 17.10
N GLY A 257 -16.27 18.27 17.60
CA GLY A 257 -14.85 17.91 17.51
C GLY A 257 -14.20 18.12 16.14
N GLU A 258 -12.88 17.96 16.09
CA GLU A 258 -12.07 18.17 14.89
C GLU A 258 -10.90 17.16 14.84
N MET A 259 -10.51 16.78 13.63
CA MET A 259 -9.37 15.90 13.35
C MET A 259 -8.31 16.60 12.49
N ASP A 260 -8.57 17.80 11.99
CA ASP A 260 -7.58 18.53 11.22
C ASP A 260 -6.43 19.03 12.12
N VAL A 261 -5.20 18.63 11.79
CA VAL A 261 -3.95 19.04 12.45
C VAL A 261 -3.76 20.55 12.50
N GLU A 262 -4.25 21.26 11.48
CA GLU A 262 -4.17 22.72 11.44
C GLU A 262 -5.09 23.39 12.48
N ASN A 263 -6.08 22.66 12.99
CA ASN A 263 -7.03 23.13 13.99
C ASN A 263 -6.63 22.70 15.42
N ALA A 264 -5.33 22.68 15.71
CA ALA A 264 -4.73 22.30 17.00
C ALA A 264 -4.96 20.83 17.42
N THR A 265 -5.27 19.93 16.48
CA THR A 265 -5.30 18.49 16.76
C THR A 265 -3.89 17.94 16.83
N THR A 266 -3.55 17.29 17.94
CA THR A 266 -2.28 16.57 18.11
C THR A 266 -2.49 15.08 17.94
N TYR A 267 -1.63 14.45 17.16
CA TYR A 267 -1.57 13.00 16.98
C TYR A 267 -0.24 12.50 17.57
N THR A 268 -0.32 11.70 18.63
CA THR A 268 0.85 11.12 19.28
C THR A 268 0.81 9.61 19.17
N ILE A 269 1.88 8.99 18.70
CA ILE A 269 2.03 7.53 18.75
C ILE A 269 2.34 7.15 20.19
N PHE A 270 1.35 6.58 20.88
CA PHE A 270 1.51 6.03 22.23
C PHE A 270 2.32 4.73 22.21
N ARG A 271 2.07 3.88 21.21
CA ARG A 271 2.78 2.62 20.98
C ARG A 271 2.75 2.26 19.50
N GLU A 272 3.83 1.69 19.00
CA GLU A 272 3.91 1.12 17.66
C GLU A 272 4.56 -0.26 17.71
N GLU A 273 3.95 -1.22 17.02
CA GLU A 273 4.52 -2.53 16.76
C GLU A 273 4.50 -2.79 15.26
N ASN A 274 5.69 -2.75 14.65
CA ASN A 274 5.84 -3.01 13.24
C ASN A 274 6.58 -4.33 13.04
N THR A 275 5.86 -5.31 12.53
CA THR A 275 6.41 -6.63 12.19
C THR A 275 6.44 -6.86 10.68
N THR A 276 6.32 -5.79 9.89
CA THR A 276 6.21 -5.90 8.45
C THR A 276 7.55 -6.08 7.78
N LEU A 277 7.59 -6.83 6.68
CA LEU A 277 8.79 -6.99 5.86
C LEU A 277 8.43 -7.17 4.38
N PRO A 278 9.30 -6.74 3.47
CA PRO A 278 9.14 -7.04 2.06
C PRO A 278 9.42 -8.51 1.79
N VAL A 279 8.52 -9.12 1.03
CA VAL A 279 8.60 -10.53 0.65
C VAL A 279 8.63 -10.76 -0.85
N ASP A 280 8.24 -9.78 -1.68
CA ASP A 280 8.29 -9.90 -3.15
C ASP A 280 8.34 -8.50 -3.81
N GLN A 281 8.57 -8.48 -5.12
CA GLN A 281 8.47 -7.29 -5.96
C GLN A 281 7.75 -7.62 -7.27
N LEU A 282 6.69 -6.87 -7.58
CA LEU A 282 5.97 -7.02 -8.84
C LEU A 282 6.46 -6.00 -9.87
N PRO A 283 6.58 -6.39 -11.16
CA PRO A 283 7.12 -5.54 -12.23
C PRO A 283 6.15 -4.45 -12.73
N SER A 284 4.94 -4.40 -12.19
CA SER A 284 3.87 -3.43 -12.48
C SER A 284 3.17 -3.13 -11.17
N PRO A 285 2.63 -1.92 -10.95
CA PRO A 285 2.59 -0.72 -11.81
C PRO A 285 3.93 0.01 -11.99
N GLY A 286 3.98 0.87 -13.02
CA GLY A 286 5.09 1.77 -13.32
C GLY A 286 5.26 2.95 -12.35
N LYS A 287 4.43 3.05 -11.30
CA LYS A 287 4.67 3.86 -10.10
C LYS A 287 4.91 2.98 -8.89
N ALA A 288 5.84 3.38 -8.04
CA ALA A 288 6.15 2.65 -6.81
C ALA A 288 5.00 2.78 -5.81
N ILE A 289 4.33 1.66 -5.54
CA ILE A 289 3.34 1.53 -4.47
C ILE A 289 3.67 0.29 -3.63
N LEU A 290 2.97 0.14 -2.53
CA LEU A 290 2.97 -1.09 -1.77
C LEU A 290 1.87 -2.03 -2.26
N GLY A 291 2.07 -3.33 -2.12
CA GLY A 291 1.06 -4.32 -2.47
C GLY A 291 1.14 -5.55 -1.60
N ARG A 292 0.17 -6.44 -1.79
CA ARG A 292 0.22 -7.80 -1.27
C ARG A 292 0.48 -8.80 -2.37
N GLN A 293 0.99 -9.95 -1.94
CA GLN A 293 1.10 -11.10 -2.81
C GLN A 293 -0.32 -11.59 -3.10
N ARG A 294 -0.70 -11.57 -4.38
CA ARG A 294 -2.01 -12.02 -4.89
C ARG A 294 -1.97 -13.43 -5.47
N ALA A 295 -0.78 -13.86 -5.90
CA ALA A 295 -0.53 -15.12 -6.58
C ALA A 295 0.83 -15.68 -6.14
N ALA A 296 1.21 -16.85 -6.66
CA ALA A 296 2.48 -17.47 -6.35
C ALA A 296 3.66 -16.50 -6.62
N GLN A 297 4.61 -16.52 -5.69
CA GLN A 297 5.87 -15.80 -5.73
C GLN A 297 6.53 -15.85 -7.12
N GLN A 298 7.01 -14.71 -7.64
CA GLN A 298 7.71 -14.67 -8.93
C GLN A 298 9.21 -14.92 -8.80
N LEU A 299 9.81 -14.49 -7.68
CA LEU A 299 11.25 -14.60 -7.39
C LEU A 299 11.44 -15.04 -5.94
N GLY A 300 12.48 -15.79 -5.65
CA GLY A 300 12.79 -16.26 -4.31
C GLY A 300 13.15 -15.13 -3.34
N THR A 301 12.94 -15.42 -2.05
CA THR A 301 13.18 -14.50 -0.94
C THR A 301 13.86 -15.22 0.22
N ILE A 302 14.91 -14.61 0.75
CA ILE A 302 15.52 -14.97 2.03
C ILE A 302 15.10 -13.93 3.05
N TYR A 303 14.60 -14.35 4.20
CA TYR A 303 14.24 -13.42 5.28
C TYR A 303 14.48 -14.06 6.64
N GLY A 304 14.53 -13.26 7.69
CA GLY A 304 14.67 -13.78 9.04
C GLY A 304 15.01 -12.70 10.06
N SER A 305 15.32 -13.16 11.27
CA SER A 305 15.78 -12.29 12.36
C SER A 305 17.24 -12.51 12.70
N VAL A 306 17.90 -11.52 13.27
CA VAL A 306 19.27 -11.62 13.77
C VAL A 306 19.27 -11.50 15.29
N ILE A 307 19.85 -12.50 15.95
CA ILE A 307 19.87 -12.67 17.40
C ILE A 307 21.31 -12.86 17.91
N ASP A 308 21.52 -12.60 19.19
CA ASP A 308 22.78 -12.84 19.89
C ASP A 308 22.87 -14.27 20.48
N ASN A 309 23.92 -14.51 21.26
CA ASN A 309 24.14 -15.81 21.89
C ASN A 309 23.07 -16.26 22.88
N ASN A 310 22.34 -15.30 23.45
CA ASN A 310 21.29 -15.48 24.43
C ASN A 310 19.89 -15.40 23.80
N GLU A 311 19.80 -15.52 22.47
CA GLU A 311 18.55 -15.42 21.70
C GLU A 311 17.88 -14.05 21.75
N LYS A 312 18.62 -13.01 22.16
CA LYS A 312 18.12 -11.63 22.16
C LYS A 312 18.28 -11.00 20.78
N ILE A 313 17.28 -10.24 20.35
CA ILE A 313 17.28 -9.54 19.07
C ILE A 313 18.42 -8.51 19.03
N ILE A 314 19.21 -8.55 17.95
CA ILE A 314 20.21 -7.53 17.63
C ILE A 314 19.50 -6.45 16.79
N PRO A 315 19.33 -5.22 17.28
CA PRO A 315 18.36 -4.29 16.70
C PRO A 315 18.78 -3.69 15.35
N LYS A 316 20.09 -3.58 15.08
CA LYS A 316 20.60 -2.95 13.85
C LYS A 316 21.91 -3.59 13.41
N GLY A 317 22.14 -3.55 12.10
CA GLY A 317 23.41 -3.94 11.51
C GLY A 317 23.38 -3.81 9.98
N LYS A 318 24.25 -4.56 9.32
CA LYS A 318 24.37 -4.60 7.87
C LYS A 318 24.21 -6.02 7.34
N VAL A 319 23.45 -6.15 6.25
CA VAL A 319 23.35 -7.37 5.45
C VAL A 319 23.93 -7.08 4.08
N THR A 320 24.85 -7.93 3.62
CA THR A 320 25.50 -7.76 2.31
C THR A 320 25.31 -9.02 1.48
N LEU A 321 24.71 -8.87 0.30
CA LEU A 321 24.69 -9.90 -0.72
C LEU A 321 25.96 -9.77 -1.57
N TRP A 322 26.78 -10.82 -1.64
CA TRP A 322 28.09 -10.75 -2.29
C TRP A 322 28.02 -10.49 -3.81
N LYS A 323 29.05 -9.79 -4.33
CA LYS A 323 29.15 -9.23 -5.69
C LYS A 323 28.95 -10.30 -6.78
N GLY A 324 28.05 -10.01 -7.73
CA GLY A 324 27.68 -10.92 -8.84
C GLY A 324 26.28 -11.52 -8.69
N SER A 325 25.73 -11.52 -7.48
CA SER A 325 24.35 -11.93 -7.21
C SER A 325 23.36 -10.83 -7.59
N LYS A 326 22.23 -11.20 -8.20
CA LYS A 326 21.09 -10.30 -8.43
C LYS A 326 20.10 -10.47 -7.29
N GLY A 327 19.72 -9.37 -6.65
CA GLY A 327 18.76 -9.33 -5.54
C GLY A 327 18.81 -7.98 -4.82
N ARG A 328 17.74 -7.63 -4.12
CA ARG A 328 17.64 -6.39 -3.37
C ARG A 328 17.63 -6.68 -1.88
N VAL A 329 18.59 -6.11 -1.16
CA VAL A 329 18.70 -6.24 0.29
C VAL A 329 17.86 -5.15 0.97
N PHE A 330 17.04 -5.56 1.93
CA PHE A 330 16.23 -4.71 2.78
C PHE A 330 16.80 -4.70 4.20
N PRO A 331 16.58 -3.59 4.94
CA PRO A 331 17.39 -3.24 6.09
C PRO A 331 17.36 -4.30 7.18
N PHE A 332 18.52 -4.45 7.82
CA PHE A 332 18.72 -5.12 9.09
C PHE A 332 18.37 -4.13 10.21
N GLU A 333 17.08 -3.93 10.41
CA GLU A 333 16.50 -2.99 11.38
C GLU A 333 15.44 -3.66 12.23
N GLN A 334 15.36 -3.26 13.50
CA GLN A 334 14.57 -3.94 14.54
C GLN A 334 14.84 -5.46 14.56
N GLY A 335 16.07 -5.83 14.18
CA GLY A 335 16.55 -7.20 14.10
C GLY A 335 15.99 -8.07 12.99
N ARG A 336 15.36 -7.50 11.96
CA ARG A 336 14.82 -8.24 10.83
C ARG A 336 15.55 -7.87 9.56
N TYR A 337 15.63 -8.78 8.61
CA TYR A 337 16.17 -8.51 7.28
C TYR A 337 15.40 -9.28 6.21
N SER A 338 15.47 -8.81 4.96
CA SER A 338 15.11 -9.65 3.81
C SER A 338 15.94 -9.34 2.58
N ILE A 339 16.06 -10.33 1.70
CA ILE A 339 16.71 -10.25 0.41
C ILE A 339 15.71 -10.83 -0.59
N ILE A 340 15.22 -9.99 -1.49
CA ILE A 340 14.18 -10.37 -2.45
C ILE A 340 14.72 -10.31 -3.88
N GLY A 341 13.95 -10.87 -4.80
CA GLY A 341 14.27 -10.83 -6.23
C GLY A 341 15.34 -11.85 -6.63
N LEU A 342 15.47 -12.94 -5.87
CA LEU A 342 16.48 -13.97 -6.07
C LEU A 342 15.97 -15.03 -7.06
N LYS A 343 16.81 -15.46 -7.99
CA LYS A 343 16.55 -16.68 -8.77
C LYS A 343 17.03 -17.92 -8.01
N GLY A 344 16.63 -19.11 -8.43
CA GLY A 344 17.19 -20.35 -7.90
C GLY A 344 18.72 -20.35 -8.04
N GLY A 345 19.42 -20.67 -6.96
CA GLY A 345 20.89 -20.59 -6.92
C GLY A 345 21.48 -20.57 -5.52
N ASN A 346 22.80 -20.44 -5.47
CA ASN A 346 23.59 -20.35 -4.24
C ASN A 346 24.02 -18.90 -4.00
N TYR A 347 23.78 -18.41 -2.80
CA TYR A 347 24.04 -17.04 -2.39
C TYR A 347 24.90 -17.01 -1.14
N ARG A 348 25.97 -16.21 -1.17
CA ARG A 348 26.74 -15.88 0.03
C ARG A 348 26.23 -14.56 0.59
N VAL A 349 25.83 -14.59 1.87
CA VAL A 349 25.27 -13.44 2.57
C VAL A 349 26.11 -13.15 3.81
N ALA A 350 26.60 -11.92 3.95
CA ALA A 350 27.33 -11.45 5.11
C ALA A 350 26.42 -10.67 6.06
N PHE A 351 26.57 -10.91 7.35
CA PHE A 351 25.88 -10.24 8.44
C PHE A 351 26.90 -9.57 9.36
N GLU A 352 26.73 -8.28 9.63
CA GLU A 352 27.61 -7.49 10.49
C GLU A 352 26.76 -6.66 11.45
N ALA A 353 27.20 -6.54 12.71
CA ALA A 353 26.59 -5.65 13.69
C ALA A 353 27.66 -5.13 14.66
N ASP A 354 27.49 -3.91 15.16
CA ASP A 354 28.41 -3.31 16.12
C ASP A 354 28.41 -4.10 17.43
N GLY A 355 29.61 -4.41 17.95
CA GLY A 355 29.78 -5.29 19.11
C GLY A 355 29.74 -6.79 18.80
N TYR A 356 29.46 -7.21 17.56
CA TYR A 356 29.36 -8.63 17.19
C TYR A 356 30.32 -9.05 16.07
N SER A 357 30.88 -10.25 16.19
CA SER A 357 31.70 -10.87 15.14
C SER A 357 30.82 -11.10 13.89
N GLY A 358 31.30 -10.64 12.73
CA GLY A 358 30.60 -10.82 11.46
C GLY A 358 30.45 -12.30 11.08
N LEU A 359 29.41 -12.62 10.33
CA LEU A 359 29.11 -13.98 9.87
C LEU A 359 28.82 -14.00 8.37
N ASP A 360 29.52 -14.86 7.65
CA ASP A 360 29.17 -15.24 6.28
C ASP A 360 28.38 -16.54 6.28
N LYS A 361 27.29 -16.58 5.49
CA LYS A 361 26.45 -17.77 5.34
C LYS A 361 26.17 -18.05 3.87
N ASP A 362 26.42 -19.29 3.45
CA ASP A 362 26.00 -19.79 2.14
C ASP A 362 24.58 -20.33 2.23
N ILE A 363 23.72 -19.87 1.32
CA ILE A 363 22.28 -20.16 1.30
C ILE A 363 21.90 -20.58 -0.11
N THR A 364 21.35 -21.78 -0.24
CA THR A 364 20.76 -22.28 -1.48
C THR A 364 19.26 -22.06 -1.44
N ILE A 365 18.71 -21.50 -2.51
CA ILE A 365 17.26 -21.40 -2.69
C ILE A 365 16.86 -21.97 -4.05
N ARG A 366 15.65 -22.53 -4.12
CA ARG A 366 14.98 -22.90 -5.37
C ARG A 366 14.29 -21.67 -5.98
N ASP A 367 13.94 -21.75 -7.25
CA ASP A 367 13.15 -20.71 -7.90
C ASP A 367 11.85 -20.48 -7.12
N LYS A 368 11.54 -19.20 -6.82
CA LYS A 368 10.32 -18.76 -6.13
C LYS A 368 10.20 -19.23 -4.67
N GLU A 369 11.27 -19.77 -4.10
CA GLU A 369 11.26 -20.25 -2.72
C GLU A 369 11.36 -19.10 -1.71
N MET A 370 10.54 -19.16 -0.66
CA MET A 370 10.71 -18.34 0.54
C MET A 370 11.41 -19.15 1.62
N VAL A 371 12.56 -18.66 2.09
CA VAL A 371 13.33 -19.33 3.15
C VAL A 371 13.45 -18.40 4.36
N ASN A 372 12.96 -18.88 5.51
CA ASN A 372 13.17 -18.23 6.80
C ASN A 372 14.48 -18.70 7.42
N ILE A 373 15.41 -17.79 7.67
CA ILE A 373 16.72 -18.06 8.25
C ILE A 373 16.98 -17.08 9.38
N ASN A 374 16.83 -17.54 10.61
CA ASN A 374 17.34 -16.79 11.76
C ASN A 374 18.86 -16.91 11.84
N VAL A 375 19.52 -15.79 12.12
CA VAL A 375 20.98 -15.67 12.17
C VAL A 375 21.43 -15.35 13.58
N LYS A 376 22.44 -16.07 14.06
CA LYS A 376 23.01 -15.89 15.39
C LYS A 376 24.40 -15.27 15.25
N LEU A 377 24.61 -14.08 15.81
CA LEU A 377 25.93 -13.42 15.85
C LEU A 377 26.56 -13.59 17.23
N ASN A 378 27.86 -13.84 17.24
CA ASN A 378 28.65 -13.94 18.47
C ASN A 378 29.17 -12.57 18.88
N ASP A 379 29.30 -12.30 20.18
CA ASP A 379 29.97 -11.09 20.66
C ASP A 379 31.40 -10.98 20.10
N LYS A 380 31.87 -9.77 19.79
CA LYS A 380 33.29 -9.54 19.53
C LYS A 380 34.03 -9.73 20.85
N ARG A 381 35.01 -10.64 20.85
CA ARG A 381 35.92 -10.81 21.99
C ARG A 381 36.83 -9.61 22.16
#